data_AF-F3GEJ4-F1
#
_entry.id   AF-F3GEJ4-F1
#
_cell.length_a   1.000
_cell.length_b   1.000
_cell.length_c   1.000
_cell.angle_alpha   90.00
_cell.angle_beta   90.00
_cell.angle_gamma   90.00
#
_symmetry.space_group_name_H-M   'P 1'
#
loop_
_entity.id
_entity.type
_entity.pdbx_description
1 polymer ?
#
loop_
_entity_poly.entity_id
_entity_poly.type
_entity_poly.pdbx_seq_one_letter_code
_entity_poly.pdbx_strand_id
1 'polypeptide(L)'
;MSQPFDVAELATTYANKSAQDILKLAFEHFGDELWISFSGAEDVVLVDMAWKLNKNVKVFSLDTGRLHAETYRFIEQVREHYKIEIEIVSPDHSKLEPFVKEKGLFSFYRDGHGECCGIRKIEPLRRKLSGV
;
A
#
# COMPACT_ATOMS: atom_id res chain seq x y z
N MET A 1 5.33 -9.87 23.40
CA MET A 1 4.07 -10.48 22.95
C MET A 1 2.97 -9.52 23.38
N SER A 2 2.48 -8.72 22.44
CA SER A 2 1.35 -7.81 22.66
C SER A 2 0.14 -8.62 23.13
N GLN A 3 -0.62 -8.08 24.09
CA GLN A 3 -1.88 -8.72 24.48
C GLN A 3 -2.76 -8.88 23.23
N PRO A 4 -3.45 -10.03 23.08
CA PRO A 4 -4.45 -10.15 22.02
C PRO A 4 -5.54 -9.13 22.29
N PHE A 5 -5.71 -8.18 21.37
CA PHE A 5 -6.78 -7.19 21.45
C PHE A 5 -8.02 -7.69 20.69
N ASP A 6 -9.20 -7.37 21.20
CA ASP A 6 -10.46 -7.72 20.57
C ASP A 6 -10.70 -6.79 19.37
N VAL A 7 -10.59 -7.34 18.17
CA VAL A 7 -10.77 -6.59 16.91
C VAL A 7 -12.19 -6.04 16.79
N ALA A 8 -13.22 -6.79 17.23
CA ALA A 8 -14.61 -6.37 17.10
C ALA A 8 -14.94 -5.24 18.10
N GLU A 9 -14.41 -5.34 19.31
CA GLU A 9 -14.55 -4.29 20.33
C GLU A 9 -13.84 -3.00 19.89
N LEU A 10 -12.58 -3.10 19.43
CA LEU A 10 -11.82 -1.94 18.97
C LEU A 10 -12.48 -1.29 17.75
N ALA A 11 -12.95 -2.08 16.77
CA ALA A 11 -13.65 -1.54 15.61
C ALA A 11 -14.90 -0.74 16.02
N THR A 12 -15.64 -1.22 17.01
CA THR A 12 -16.81 -0.51 17.56
C THR A 12 -16.41 0.76 18.28
N THR A 13 -15.39 0.68 19.15
CA THR A 13 -14.91 1.80 19.98
C THR A 13 -14.32 2.93 19.13
N TYR A 14 -13.67 2.59 18.01
CA TYR A 14 -12.97 3.54 17.15
C TYR A 14 -13.77 4.01 15.93
N ALA A 15 -15.00 3.52 15.73
CA ALA A 15 -15.83 3.85 14.56
C ALA A 15 -16.06 5.37 14.36
N ASN A 16 -16.12 6.14 15.45
CA ASN A 16 -16.35 7.59 15.43
C ASN A 16 -15.12 8.40 15.88
N LYS A 17 -13.95 7.76 15.98
CA LYS A 17 -12.70 8.44 16.34
C LYS A 17 -12.08 9.10 15.12
N SER A 18 -11.20 10.07 15.35
CA SER A 18 -10.45 10.70 14.28
C SER A 18 -9.48 9.71 13.63
N ALA A 19 -9.12 9.92 12.36
CA ALA A 19 -8.12 9.11 11.68
C ALA A 19 -6.77 9.09 12.43
N GLN A 20 -6.39 10.21 13.05
CA GLN A 20 -5.17 10.30 13.85
C GLN A 20 -5.25 9.44 15.12
N ASP A 21 -6.41 9.34 15.76
CA ASP A 21 -6.56 8.47 16.94
C ASP A 21 -6.56 6.99 16.57
N ILE A 22 -7.12 6.64 15.40
CA ILE A 22 -7.02 5.27 14.85
C ILE A 22 -5.56 4.92 14.54
N LEU A 23 -4.80 5.86 13.95
CA LEU A 23 -3.38 5.66 13.68
C LEU A 23 -2.55 5.54 14.97
N LYS A 24 -2.83 6.34 16.00
CA LYS A 24 -2.17 6.20 17.31
C LYS A 24 -2.38 4.82 17.89
N LEU A 25 -3.61 4.32 17.90
CA LEU A 25 -3.93 2.96 18.34
C LEU A 25 -3.13 1.92 17.54
N ALA A 26 -3.09 2.05 16.21
CA ALA A 26 -2.33 1.13 15.38
C ALA A 26 -0.83 1.15 15.70
N PHE A 27 -0.23 2.33 15.87
CA PHE A 27 1.17 2.45 16.28
C PHE A 27 1.43 1.96 17.71
N GLU A 28 0.49 2.10 18.64
CA GLU A 28 0.61 1.57 19.99
C GLU A 28 0.69 0.03 20.00
N HIS A 29 -0.08 -0.63 19.12
CA HIS A 29 -0.11 -2.09 19.05
C HIS A 29 0.98 -2.71 18.17
N PHE A 30 1.28 -2.08 17.03
CA PHE A 30 2.16 -2.64 16.01
C PHE A 30 3.52 -1.93 15.92
N GLY A 31 3.67 -0.75 16.52
CA GLY A 31 4.92 0.01 16.50
C GLY A 31 5.45 0.23 15.09
N ASP A 32 6.75 -0.01 14.92
CA ASP A 32 7.44 0.12 13.64
C ASP A 32 7.15 -1.05 12.67
N GLU A 33 6.35 -2.05 13.06
CA GLU A 33 5.88 -3.11 12.15
C GLU A 33 4.58 -2.74 11.42
N LEU A 34 3.97 -1.58 11.73
CA LEU A 34 2.85 -1.05 10.97
C LEU A 34 3.31 -0.51 9.61
N TRP A 35 2.76 -1.07 8.53
CA TRP A 35 2.98 -0.58 7.17
C TRP A 35 1.79 0.25 6.66
N ILE A 36 2.10 1.38 6.01
CA ILE A 36 1.13 2.19 5.28
C ILE A 36 1.22 1.87 3.79
N SER A 37 0.08 1.52 3.19
CA SER A 37 -0.05 1.39 1.74
C SER A 37 -0.32 2.76 1.12
N PHE A 38 0.56 3.24 0.24
CA PHE A 38 0.41 4.50 -0.46
C PHE A 38 0.34 4.27 -1.98
N SER A 39 -0.74 4.72 -2.60
CA SER A 39 -1.03 4.52 -4.02
C SER A 39 -0.48 5.61 -4.94
N GLY A 40 0.04 6.71 -4.37
CA GLY A 40 0.44 7.89 -5.15
C GLY A 40 -0.73 8.79 -5.54
N ALA A 41 -1.77 8.88 -4.69
CA ALA A 41 -2.96 9.70 -4.92
C ALA A 41 -3.33 10.52 -3.66
N GLU A 42 -4.62 10.74 -3.40
CA GLU A 42 -5.10 11.51 -2.24
C GLU A 42 -4.81 10.85 -0.89
N ASP A 43 -4.51 9.55 -0.90
CA ASP A 43 -4.06 8.80 0.27
C ASP A 43 -2.69 9.26 0.80
N VAL A 44 -2.05 10.25 0.17
CA VAL A 44 -0.97 11.04 0.78
C VAL A 44 -1.37 11.65 2.13
N VAL A 45 -2.65 11.93 2.36
CA VAL A 45 -3.15 12.40 3.66
C VAL A 45 -2.88 11.36 4.76
N LEU A 46 -3.02 10.07 4.45
CA LEU A 46 -2.70 8.98 5.38
C LEU A 46 -1.19 8.94 5.67
N VAL A 47 -0.35 9.13 4.65
CA VAL A 47 1.10 9.22 4.80
C VAL A 47 1.48 10.41 5.70
N ASP A 48 0.90 11.59 5.46
CA ASP A 48 1.15 12.79 6.26
C ASP A 48 0.78 12.60 7.74
N MET A 49 -0.42 12.07 8.01
CA MET A 49 -0.88 11.80 9.37
C MET A 49 0.01 10.77 10.07
N ALA A 50 0.34 9.66 9.39
CA ALA A 50 1.16 8.61 9.96
C ALA A 50 2.59 9.09 10.23
N TRP A 51 3.19 9.84 9.30
CA TRP A 51 4.53 10.42 9.47
C TRP A 51 4.60 11.47 10.58
N LYS A 52 3.52 12.22 10.82
CA LYS A 52 3.45 13.15 11.96
C LYS A 52 3.46 12.42 13.31
N LEU A 53 2.91 11.22 13.38
CA LEU A 53 2.89 10.39 14.58
C LEU A 53 4.18 9.55 14.75
N ASN A 54 4.71 9.00 13.66
CA ASN A 54 5.94 8.22 13.66
C ASN A 54 6.84 8.62 12.48
N LYS A 55 8.02 9.17 12.78
CA LYS A 55 9.00 9.59 11.75
C LYS A 55 9.67 8.42 11.03
N ASN A 56 9.56 7.21 11.59
CA ASN A 56 10.12 5.98 11.05
C ASN A 56 9.04 5.11 10.38
N VAL A 57 7.86 5.69 10.07
CA VAL A 57 6.75 4.95 9.47
C VAL A 57 7.20 4.22 8.20
N LYS A 58 6.88 2.92 8.14
CA LYS A 58 7.14 2.09 6.95
C LYS A 58 6.03 2.31 5.94
N VAL A 59 6.38 2.64 4.70
CA VAL A 59 5.44 2.94 3.62
C VAL A 59 5.81 2.11 2.39
N PHE A 60 4.82 1.54 1.72
CA PHE A 60 5.03 0.87 0.44
C PHE A 60 4.04 1.34 -0.63
N SER A 61 4.45 1.24 -1.90
CA SER A 61 3.62 1.52 -3.07
C SER A 61 3.66 0.35 -4.04
N LEU A 62 2.49 -0.01 -4.59
CA LEU A 62 2.37 -1.04 -5.61
C LEU A 62 2.62 -0.44 -7.00
N ASP A 63 3.83 -0.63 -7.52
CA ASP A 63 4.15 -0.22 -8.89
C ASP A 63 3.71 -1.29 -9.88
N THR A 64 2.52 -1.13 -10.45
CA THR A 64 1.98 -2.05 -11.46
C THR A 64 2.79 -2.09 -12.77
N GLY A 65 3.78 -1.21 -12.94
CA GLY A 65 4.55 -0.98 -14.16
C GLY A 65 3.76 -0.21 -15.24
N ARG A 66 2.58 0.32 -14.88
CA ARG A 66 1.64 1.01 -15.80
C ARG A 66 0.97 2.22 -15.13
N LEU A 67 1.58 2.76 -14.08
CA LEU A 67 1.10 3.99 -13.45
C LEU A 67 1.32 5.19 -14.38
N HIS A 68 0.60 6.27 -14.10
CA HIS A 68 0.86 7.54 -14.79
C HIS A 68 2.27 8.03 -14.47
N ALA A 69 2.92 8.71 -15.42
CA ALA A 69 4.23 9.30 -15.17
C ALA A 69 4.18 10.34 -14.03
N GLU A 70 3.04 11.01 -13.89
CA GLU A 70 2.69 11.91 -12.80
C GLU A 70 2.72 11.19 -11.44
N THR A 71 2.20 9.97 -11.37
CA THR A 71 2.18 9.16 -10.14
C THR A 71 3.59 8.80 -9.70
N TYR A 72 4.48 8.40 -10.63
CA TYR A 72 5.88 8.16 -10.28
C TYR A 72 6.55 9.41 -9.71
N ARG A 73 6.40 10.56 -10.40
CA ARG A 73 6.95 11.84 -9.91
C ARG A 73 6.40 12.21 -8.54
N PHE A 74 5.12 11.97 -8.29
CA PHE A 74 4.51 12.27 -7.01
C PHE A 74 4.97 11.33 -5.89
N ILE A 75 5.14 10.04 -6.16
CA ILE A 75 5.73 9.09 -5.20
C ILE A 75 7.14 9.55 -4.80
N GLU A 76 7.98 9.95 -5.76
CA GLU A 76 9.31 10.50 -5.47
C GLU A 76 9.23 11.82 -4.68
N GLN A 77 8.30 12.72 -5.05
CA GLN A 77 8.09 13.97 -4.32
C GLN A 77 7.73 13.72 -2.85
N VAL A 78 6.86 12.74 -2.57
CA VAL A 78 6.49 12.35 -1.20
C VAL A 78 7.70 11.73 -0.46
N ARG A 79 8.45 10.84 -1.12
CA ARG A 79 9.70 10.27 -0.58
C ARG A 79 10.68 11.36 -0.15
N GLU A 80 10.94 12.33 -1.02
CA GLU A 80 11.87 13.42 -0.76
C GLU A 80 11.35 14.40 0.31
N HIS A 81 10.06 14.74 0.26
CA HIS A 81 9.44 15.70 1.18
C HIS A 81 9.47 15.20 2.63
N TYR A 82 9.04 13.95 2.85
CA TYR A 82 8.96 13.36 4.19
C TYR A 82 10.23 12.61 4.61
N LYS A 83 11.18 12.43 3.66
CA LYS A 83 12.41 11.64 3.85
C LYS A 83 12.13 10.20 4.27
N ILE A 84 11.13 9.59 3.64
CA ILE A 84 10.72 8.20 3.90
C ILE A 84 11.26 7.31 2.78
N GLU A 85 11.90 6.20 3.12
CA GLU A 85 12.23 5.16 2.14
C GLU A 85 10.96 4.38 1.76
N ILE A 86 10.23 4.89 0.77
CA ILE A 86 9.03 4.21 0.24
C ILE A 86 9.45 2.96 -0.52
N GLU A 87 9.00 1.79 -0.05
CA GLU A 87 9.26 0.51 -0.72
C GLU A 87 8.38 0.36 -1.96
N ILE A 88 9.02 0.21 -3.13
CA ILE A 88 8.31 0.01 -4.40
C ILE A 88 8.20 -1.48 -4.69
N VAL A 89 6.97 -1.98 -4.79
CA VAL A 89 6.70 -3.40 -5.03
C VAL A 89 6.19 -3.60 -6.47
N SER A 90 7.03 -4.22 -7.30
CA SER A 90 6.73 -4.50 -8.71
C SER A 90 6.16 -5.91 -8.94
N PRO A 91 5.40 -6.14 -10.04
CA PRO A 91 4.87 -7.44 -10.43
C PRO A 91 5.96 -8.50 -10.61
N ASP A 92 5.64 -9.76 -10.32
CA ASP A 92 6.47 -10.91 -10.68
C ASP A 92 6.54 -11.08 -12.21
N HIS A 93 7.76 -10.94 -12.76
CA HIS A 93 8.03 -11.08 -14.18
C HIS A 93 7.58 -12.45 -14.73
N SER A 94 7.78 -13.52 -13.96
CA SER A 94 7.45 -14.89 -14.39
C SER A 94 5.94 -15.11 -14.61
N LYS A 95 5.10 -14.27 -13.99
CA LYS A 95 3.64 -14.26 -14.18
C LYS A 95 3.22 -13.24 -15.23
N LEU A 96 3.89 -12.08 -15.26
CA LEU A 96 3.50 -10.98 -16.14
C LEU A 96 3.86 -11.23 -17.61
N GLU A 97 5.06 -11.74 -17.88
CA GLU A 97 5.55 -11.98 -19.23
C GLU A 97 4.65 -12.93 -20.04
N PRO A 98 4.29 -14.15 -19.56
CA PRO A 98 3.41 -15.04 -20.33
C PRO A 98 2.02 -14.44 -20.55
N PHE A 99 1.45 -13.76 -19.56
CA PHE A 99 0.16 -13.07 -19.68
C PHE A 99 0.16 -12.02 -20.79
N VAL A 100 1.20 -11.17 -20.85
CA VAL A 100 1.33 -10.15 -21.90
C VAL A 100 1.59 -10.80 -23.26
N LYS A 101 2.40 -11.87 -23.31
CA LYS A 101 2.69 -12.59 -24.56
C LYS A 101 1.43 -13.18 -25.18
N GLU A 102 0.52 -13.72 -24.36
CA GLU A 102 -0.72 -14.33 -24.82
C GLU A 102 -1.80 -13.30 -25.13
N LYS A 103 -2.04 -12.33 -24.23
CA LYS A 103 -3.23 -11.46 -24.27
C LYS A 103 -2.93 -10.01 -24.67
N GLY A 104 -1.66 -9.66 -24.86
CA GLY A 104 -1.20 -8.31 -25.16
C GLY A 104 -1.22 -7.36 -23.95
N LEU A 105 -0.96 -6.08 -24.21
CA LEU A 105 -0.79 -5.06 -23.15
C LEU A 105 -2.11 -4.46 -22.62
N PHE A 106 -3.25 -4.82 -23.21
CA PHE A 106 -4.54 -4.15 -23.01
C PHE A 106 -5.75 -5.12 -22.94
N SER A 107 -5.52 -6.38 -22.55
CA SER A 107 -6.58 -7.40 -22.44
C SER A 107 -7.74 -6.97 -21.55
N PHE A 108 -7.45 -6.16 -20.51
CA PHE A 108 -8.42 -5.66 -19.55
C PHE A 108 -9.55 -4.81 -20.15
N TYR A 109 -9.42 -4.28 -21.37
CA TYR A 109 -10.53 -3.61 -22.06
C TYR A 109 -11.60 -4.59 -22.58
N ARG A 110 -11.25 -5.86 -22.78
CA ARG A 110 -12.16 -6.89 -23.30
C ARG A 110 -12.54 -7.91 -22.23
N ASP A 111 -11.57 -8.32 -21.42
CA ASP A 111 -11.71 -9.42 -20.46
C ASP A 111 -12.04 -8.91 -19.04
N GLY A 112 -12.06 -7.60 -18.85
CA GLY A 112 -12.11 -6.95 -17.54
C GLY A 112 -10.76 -6.92 -16.84
N HIS A 113 -10.63 -6.10 -15.80
CA HIS A 113 -9.35 -5.83 -15.15
C HIS A 113 -8.88 -6.93 -14.19
N GLY A 114 -9.72 -7.91 -13.85
CA GLY A 114 -9.48 -8.86 -12.75
C GLY A 114 -8.16 -9.61 -12.86
N GLU A 115 -7.85 -10.18 -14.02
CA GLU A 115 -6.61 -10.92 -14.25
C GLU A 115 -5.37 -10.00 -14.26
N CYS A 116 -5.45 -8.88 -14.98
CA CYS A 116 -4.38 -7.87 -15.03
C CYS A 116 -4.05 -7.31 -13.64
N CYS A 117 -5.07 -6.92 -12.86
CA CYS A 117 -4.90 -6.48 -11.47
C CYS A 117 -4.45 -7.62 -10.58
N GLY A 118 -4.91 -8.85 -10.82
CA GLY A 118 -4.46 -10.06 -10.14
C GLY A 118 -2.94 -10.19 -10.18
N ILE A 119 -2.37 -10.09 -11.38
CA ILE A 119 -0.93 -10.23 -11.62
C ILE A 119 -0.16 -8.98 -11.20
N ARG A 120 -0.63 -7.78 -11.58
CA ARG A 120 0.15 -6.54 -11.40
C ARG A 120 0.00 -5.89 -10.02
N LYS A 121 -1.07 -6.20 -9.27
CA LYS A 121 -1.40 -5.54 -8.00
C LYS A 121 -1.61 -6.52 -6.87
N ILE A 122 -2.50 -7.50 -7.04
CA ILE A 122 -2.94 -8.37 -5.94
C ILE A 122 -1.86 -9.38 -5.55
N GLU A 123 -1.21 -9.99 -6.53
CA GLU A 123 -0.08 -10.90 -6.30
C GLU A 123 1.09 -10.22 -5.56
N PRO A 124 1.62 -9.07 -6.03
CA PRO A 124 2.72 -8.40 -5.32
C PRO A 124 2.30 -7.91 -3.93
N LEU A 125 1.05 -7.46 -3.76
CA LEU A 125 0.51 -7.11 -2.44
C LEU A 125 0.51 -8.30 -1.48
N ARG A 126 0.03 -9.47 -1.90
CA ARG A 126 0.04 -10.68 -1.05
C ARG A 126 1.45 -11.06 -0.65
N ARG A 127 2.39 -11.00 -1.59
CA ARG A 127 3.81 -11.26 -1.30
C ARG A 127 4.33 -10.26 -0.26
N LYS A 128 4.05 -8.97 -0.41
CA LYS A 128 4.46 -7.95 0.56
C LYS A 128 3.89 -8.24 1.95
N LEU A 129 2.58 -8.46 2.07
CA LEU A 129 1.90 -8.67 3.35
C LEU A 129 2.22 -10.01 4.01
N SER A 130 2.75 -11.00 3.28
CA SER A 130 3.06 -12.33 3.84
C SER A 130 4.24 -12.33 4.83
N GLY A 131 5.09 -11.30 4.80
CA GLY A 131 6.23 -11.13 5.70
C GLY A 131 6.03 -10.02 6.72
N VAL A 132 4.80 -9.53 6.87
CA VAL A 132 4.39 -8.48 7.83
C VAL A 132 3.61 -9.12 8.97
#